data_AF-A0A7K2QNM2-F1
#
_entry.id   AF-A0A7K2QNM2-F1
#
_cell.length_a   1.000
_cell.length_b   1.000
_cell.length_c   1.000
_cell.angle_alpha   90.00
_cell.angle_beta   90.00
_cell.angle_gamma   90.00
#
_symmetry.space_group_name_H-M   'P 1'
#
loop_
_entity.id
_entity.type
_entity.pdbx_description
1 polymer ?
#
loop_
_entity_poly.entity_id
_entity_poly.type
_entity_poly.pdbx_seq_one_letter_code
_entity_poly.pdbx_strand_id
1 'polypeptide(L)'
;MDPAAYVPDVFDPRIYGAGVPYESYRQLRDHHPVARQEEPEIAGWPAGPGFLAVTRHADVVRVLRDHATYSSWLGATQIRDPDPADLPCLRRTMLNQDPRRAAGDHGRLRRLVSRAFT
;
A
#
# COMPACT_ATOMS: atom_id res chain seq x y z
N MET A 1 28.38 -8.82 -10.35
CA MET A 1 27.60 -7.83 -9.58
C MET A 1 26.80 -8.63 -8.56
N ASP A 2 26.92 -8.33 -7.27
CA ASP A 2 26.16 -9.03 -6.24
C ASP A 2 24.67 -8.71 -6.43
N PRO A 3 23.80 -9.68 -6.77
CA PRO A 3 22.38 -9.43 -6.93
C PRO A 3 21.76 -8.85 -5.63
N ALA A 4 22.30 -9.17 -4.46
CA ALA A 4 21.84 -8.62 -3.19
C ALA A 4 22.23 -7.14 -2.96
N ALA A 5 23.02 -6.52 -3.84
CA ALA A 5 23.39 -5.12 -3.71
C ALA A 5 22.38 -4.16 -4.37
N TYR A 6 21.47 -4.66 -5.22
CA TYR A 6 20.49 -3.84 -5.94
C TYR A 6 19.07 -4.12 -5.45
N VAL A 7 18.40 -3.08 -4.97
CA VAL A 7 16.98 -3.10 -4.63
C VAL A 7 16.18 -2.61 -5.84
N PRO A 8 15.36 -3.46 -6.48
CA PRO A 8 14.52 -3.06 -7.59
C PRO A 8 13.50 -1.97 -7.20
N ASP A 9 13.26 -1.06 -8.15
CA ASP A 9 12.19 -0.06 -8.08
C ASP A 9 10.85 -0.72 -8.44
N VAL A 10 9.85 -0.57 -7.58
CA VAL A 10 8.46 -0.99 -7.80
C VAL A 10 7.47 0.18 -7.71
N PHE A 11 7.96 1.41 -7.64
CA PHE A 11 7.18 2.63 -7.61
C PHE A 11 6.98 3.24 -9.00
N ASP A 12 8.02 3.29 -9.83
CA ASP A 12 7.97 4.00 -11.11
C ASP A 12 6.93 3.38 -12.07
N PRO A 13 5.85 4.08 -12.43
CA PRO A 13 4.79 3.59 -13.32
C PRO A 13 5.30 3.25 -14.72
N ARG A 14 6.43 3.83 -15.18
CA ARG A 14 7.02 3.52 -16.49
C ARG A 14 7.48 2.07 -16.57
N ILE A 15 7.90 1.48 -15.45
CA ILE A 15 8.26 0.05 -15.36
C ILE A 15 7.03 -0.80 -15.72
N TYR A 16 5.87 -0.46 -15.15
CA TYR A 16 4.61 -1.17 -15.42
C TYR A 16 4.06 -0.92 -16.83
N GLY A 17 4.45 0.19 -17.47
CA GLY A 17 4.17 0.44 -18.89
C GLY A 17 4.80 -0.59 -19.84
N ALA A 18 5.88 -1.25 -19.42
CA ALA A 18 6.51 -2.36 -20.16
C ALA A 18 5.94 -3.74 -19.77
N GLY A 19 5.01 -3.81 -18.82
CA GLY A 19 4.44 -5.03 -18.26
C GLY A 19 4.72 -5.20 -16.77
N VAL A 20 4.16 -6.25 -16.17
CA VAL A 20 4.36 -6.52 -14.73
C VAL A 20 5.82 -6.97 -14.49
N PRO A 21 6.59 -6.31 -13.61
CA PRO A 21 8.01 -6.60 -13.41
C PRO A 21 8.22 -7.81 -12.48
N TYR A 22 7.82 -9.00 -12.94
CA TYR A 22 7.88 -10.23 -12.13
C TYR A 22 9.29 -10.56 -11.61
N GLU A 23 10.32 -10.28 -12.42
CA GLU A 23 11.72 -10.48 -12.04
C GLU A 23 12.16 -9.54 -10.91
N SER A 24 11.74 -8.26 -10.95
CA SER A 24 11.97 -7.31 -9.85
C SER A 24 11.31 -7.79 -8.56
N TYR A 25 10.06 -8.26 -8.63
CA TYR A 25 9.37 -8.82 -7.48
C TYR A 25 10.01 -10.12 -6.96
N ARG A 26 10.59 -10.96 -7.84
CA ARG A 26 11.36 -12.14 -7.45
C ARG A 26 12.61 -11.74 -6.68
N GLN A 27 13.38 -10.80 -7.21
CA GLN A 27 14.58 -10.26 -6.57
C GLN A 27 14.28 -9.67 -5.18
N LEU A 28 13.20 -8.88 -5.06
CA LEU A 28 12.75 -8.37 -3.76
C LEU A 28 12.39 -9.50 -2.80
N ARG A 29 11.62 -10.52 -3.23
CA ARG A 29 11.29 -11.64 -2.33
C ARG A 29 12.51 -12.43 -1.86
N ASP A 30 13.48 -12.63 -2.74
CA ASP A 30 14.64 -13.48 -2.47
C ASP A 30 15.66 -12.74 -1.58
N HIS A 31 15.89 -11.44 -1.82
CA HIS A 31 16.98 -10.69 -1.20
C HIS A 31 16.56 -9.49 -0.33
N HIS A 32 15.41 -8.88 -0.60
CA HIS A 32 14.94 -7.64 0.06
C HIS A 32 13.43 -7.67 0.37
N PRO A 33 12.95 -8.63 1.19
CA PRO A 33 11.52 -8.92 1.31
C PRO A 33 10.70 -7.77 1.92
N VAL A 34 11.38 -6.89 2.66
CA VAL A 34 10.88 -5.60 3.12
C VAL A 34 11.94 -4.56 2.77
N ALA A 35 11.64 -3.67 1.82
CA ALA A 35 12.60 -2.72 1.29
C ALA A 35 12.03 -1.29 1.27
N ARG A 36 12.87 -0.29 1.62
CA ARG A 36 12.51 1.11 1.40
C ARG A 36 12.46 1.38 -0.11
N GLN A 37 11.42 2.09 -0.53
CA GLN A 37 11.25 2.61 -1.87
C GLN A 37 11.16 4.12 -1.77
N GLU A 38 11.88 4.80 -2.65
CA GLU A 38 11.79 6.26 -2.77
C GLU A 38 10.55 6.63 -3.58
N GLU A 39 10.01 7.81 -3.34
CA GLU A 39 8.89 8.37 -4.10
C GLU A 39 9.34 9.66 -4.81
N PRO A 40 10.14 9.57 -5.88
CA PRO A 40 10.57 10.76 -6.62
C PRO A 40 9.39 11.49 -7.27
N GLU A 41 9.63 12.73 -7.66
CA GLU A 41 8.71 13.48 -8.52
C GLU A 41 8.51 12.73 -9.85
N ILE A 42 7.25 12.54 -10.27
CA ILE A 42 6.95 11.89 -11.54
C ILE A 42 5.65 12.41 -12.15
N ALA A 43 5.65 12.66 -13.46
CA ALA A 43 4.46 13.06 -14.21
C ALA A 43 3.67 14.24 -13.57
N GLY A 44 4.38 15.21 -12.99
CA GLY A 44 3.80 16.38 -12.32
C GLY A 44 3.32 16.14 -10.89
N TRP A 45 3.49 14.94 -10.35
CA TRP A 45 3.24 14.63 -8.93
C TRP A 45 4.49 14.90 -8.10
N PRO A 46 4.38 15.60 -6.95
CA PRO A 46 5.52 15.95 -6.12
C PRO A 46 6.20 14.70 -5.53
N ALA A 47 7.45 14.85 -5.10
CA ALA A 47 8.14 13.80 -4.36
C ALA A 47 7.44 13.51 -3.02
N GLY A 48 7.37 12.23 -2.65
CA GLY A 48 6.82 11.73 -1.40
C GLY A 48 7.90 11.28 -0.41
N PRO A 49 7.51 10.86 0.81
CA PRO A 49 8.44 10.42 1.84
C PRO A 49 9.05 9.03 1.56
N GLY A 50 8.54 8.28 0.59
CA GLY A 50 8.91 6.89 0.38
C GLY A 50 8.01 5.94 1.18
N PHE A 51 8.04 4.66 0.83
CA PHE A 51 7.28 3.61 1.50
C PHE A 51 8.10 2.33 1.69
N LEU A 52 7.56 1.38 2.45
CA LEU A 52 8.12 0.04 2.58
C LEU A 52 7.42 -0.91 1.61
N ALA A 53 8.14 -1.43 0.62
CA ALA A 53 7.68 -2.51 -0.23
C ALA A 53 7.77 -3.84 0.52
N VAL A 54 6.61 -4.44 0.83
CA VAL A 54 6.50 -5.76 1.45
C VAL A 54 6.12 -6.77 0.36
N THR A 55 7.01 -7.71 0.03
CA THR A 55 6.88 -8.50 -1.21
C THR A 55 6.70 -10.00 -0.99
N ARG A 56 6.96 -10.52 0.21
CA ARG A 56 6.64 -11.91 0.54
C ARG A 56 5.19 -12.03 0.97
N HIS A 57 4.51 -13.04 0.42
CA HIS A 57 3.10 -13.32 0.73
C HIS A 57 2.83 -13.41 2.24
N ALA A 58 3.68 -14.11 2.99
CA ALA A 58 3.52 -14.25 4.44
C ALA A 58 3.56 -12.90 5.18
N ASP A 59 4.45 -11.99 4.77
CA ASP A 59 4.56 -10.65 5.36
C ASP A 59 3.40 -9.75 4.95
N VAL A 60 2.95 -9.82 3.69
CA VAL A 60 1.74 -9.11 3.23
C VAL A 60 0.52 -9.56 4.03
N VAL A 61 0.32 -10.87 4.19
CA VAL A 61 -0.79 -11.41 4.98
C VAL A 61 -0.72 -10.97 6.44
N ARG A 62 0.49 -10.94 7.03
CA ARG A 62 0.70 -10.45 8.39
C ARG A 62 0.29 -8.98 8.52
N VAL A 63 0.75 -8.11 7.62
CA VAL A 63 0.39 -6.69 7.60
C VAL A 63 -1.12 -6.50 7.45
N LEU A 64 -1.74 -7.18 6.48
CA LEU A 64 -3.17 -7.05 6.20
C LEU A 64 -4.06 -7.58 7.33
N ARG A 65 -3.57 -8.51 8.16
CA ARG A 65 -4.31 -9.05 9.32
C ARG A 65 -4.15 -8.19 10.57
N ASP A 66 -3.02 -7.53 10.73
CA ASP A 66 -2.75 -6.67 11.89
C ASP A 66 -3.19 -5.22 11.66
N HIS A 67 -4.50 -5.03 11.51
CA HIS A 67 -5.10 -3.71 11.32
C HIS A 67 -4.97 -2.79 12.55
N ALA A 68 -4.53 -3.31 13.70
CA ALA A 68 -4.29 -2.50 14.90
C ALA A 68 -2.97 -1.73 14.76
N THR A 69 -1.95 -2.38 14.20
CA THR A 69 -0.65 -1.78 13.88
C THR A 69 -0.67 -1.02 12.56
N TYR A 70 -1.28 -1.60 11.51
CA TYR A 70 -1.28 -1.03 10.16
C TYR A 70 -2.67 -0.45 9.82
N SER A 71 -2.80 0.87 9.92
CA SER A 71 -4.06 1.59 9.71
C SER A 71 -4.36 1.81 8.23
N SER A 72 -5.62 1.61 7.82
CA SER A 72 -6.14 2.04 6.51
C SER A 72 -6.79 3.43 6.56
N TRP A 73 -6.92 4.02 7.76
CA TRP A 73 -7.54 5.33 7.95
C TRP A 73 -6.54 6.50 7.98
N LEU A 74 -5.36 6.31 8.58
CA LEU A 74 -4.41 7.41 8.81
C LEU A 74 -3.92 8.07 7.51
N GLY A 75 -3.39 7.29 6.57
CA GLY A 75 -2.90 7.78 5.26
C GLY A 75 -3.77 7.36 4.07
N ALA A 76 -4.95 6.77 4.32
CA ALA A 76 -5.71 6.01 3.32
C ALA A 76 -4.91 4.80 2.78
N THR A 77 -5.26 4.27 1.61
CA THR A 77 -4.70 3.00 1.08
C THR A 77 -3.93 3.16 -0.25
N GLN A 78 -3.74 4.38 -0.73
CA GLN A 78 -2.95 4.65 -1.93
C GLN A 78 -1.44 4.51 -1.63
N ILE A 79 -0.62 4.23 -2.65
CA ILE A 79 0.84 4.19 -2.49
C ILE A 79 1.37 5.59 -2.15
N ARG A 80 0.93 6.60 -2.91
CA ARG A 80 1.21 8.00 -2.61
C ARG A 80 0.21 8.51 -1.59
N ASP A 81 0.71 9.18 -0.56
CA ASP A 81 -0.14 9.85 0.41
C ASP A 81 -1.03 10.90 -0.31
N PRO A 82 -2.36 10.88 -0.07
CA PRO A 82 -3.25 11.90 -0.60
C PRO A 82 -2.95 13.29 -0.01
N ASP A 83 -3.43 14.34 -0.69
CA ASP A 83 -3.46 15.67 -0.08
C ASP A 83 -4.26 15.61 1.24
N PRO A 84 -3.73 16.17 2.35
CA PRO A 84 -4.46 16.21 3.62
C PRO A 84 -5.88 16.78 3.51
N ALA A 85 -6.14 17.69 2.55
CA ALA A 85 -7.46 18.25 2.28
C ALA A 85 -8.46 17.21 1.72
N ASP A 86 -7.98 16.16 1.06
CA ASP A 86 -8.81 15.11 0.48
C ASP A 86 -9.13 13.98 1.47
N LEU A 87 -8.31 13.81 2.51
CA LEU A 87 -8.47 12.76 3.53
C LEU A 87 -9.87 12.69 4.16
N PRO A 88 -10.54 13.81 4.51
CA PRO A 88 -11.91 13.77 5.03
C PRO A 88 -12.89 13.08 4.09
N CYS A 89 -12.75 13.26 2.78
CA CYS A 89 -13.58 12.58 1.78
C CYS A 89 -13.19 11.11 1.66
N LEU A 90 -11.90 10.81 1.51
CA LEU A 90 -11.40 9.46 1.30
C LEU A 90 -11.75 8.50 2.45
N ARG A 91 -11.68 8.98 3.69
CA ARG A 91 -12.01 8.22 4.92
C ARG A 91 -13.50 7.88 5.07
N ARG A 92 -14.38 8.42 4.22
CA ARG A 92 -15.80 8.05 4.20
C ARG A 92 -16.05 6.73 3.47
N THR A 93 -15.12 6.28 2.63
CA THR A 93 -15.22 5.00 1.94
C THR A 93 -14.85 3.86 2.90
N MET A 94 -15.54 2.71 2.79
CA MET A 94 -15.26 1.54 3.65
C MET A 94 -13.82 1.05 3.54
N LEU A 95 -13.16 1.28 2.40
CA LEU A 95 -11.76 0.92 2.14
C LEU A 95 -10.78 1.65 3.08
N ASN A 96 -11.04 2.92 3.39
CA ASN A 96 -10.15 3.77 4.19
C ASN A 96 -10.63 3.91 5.65
N GLN A 97 -11.20 2.84 6.22
CA GLN A 97 -11.70 2.82 7.59
C GLN A 97 -11.07 1.69 8.40
N ASP A 98 -10.79 1.98 9.67
CA ASP A 98 -10.33 0.98 10.63
C ASP A 98 -11.52 0.39 11.42
N PRO A 99 -11.44 -0.85 11.94
CA PRO A 99 -12.59 -1.51 12.62
C PRO A 99 -13.03 -0.92 13.96
N ARG A 100 -12.18 -0.15 14.68
CA ARG A 100 -12.45 0.32 16.06
C ARG A 100 -12.02 1.75 16.36
N ARG A 101 -11.57 2.53 15.38
CA ARG A 101 -11.22 3.95 15.62
C ARG A 101 -12.50 4.77 15.62
N ALA A 102 -12.59 5.78 16.49
CA ALA A 102 -13.75 6.67 16.68
C ALA A 102 -14.23 7.43 15.41
N ALA A 103 -13.56 7.27 14.26
CA ALA A 103 -13.83 7.96 13.01
C ALA A 103 -14.32 7.05 11.86
N GLY A 104 -14.53 5.75 12.07
CA GLY A 104 -15.05 4.84 11.05
C GLY A 104 -15.42 3.46 11.63
N ASP A 105 -16.58 2.93 11.26
CA ASP A 105 -17.03 1.59 11.69
C ASP A 105 -17.02 0.65 10.48
N HIS A 106 -15.81 0.28 10.05
CA HIS A 106 -15.60 -0.67 8.95
C HIS A 106 -16.39 -1.96 9.17
N GLY A 107 -16.44 -2.44 10.43
CA GLY A 107 -17.19 -3.65 10.78
C GLY A 107 -18.69 -3.52 10.53
N ARG A 108 -19.32 -2.39 10.90
CA ARG A 108 -20.74 -2.13 10.65
C ARG A 108 -21.04 -1.98 9.17
N LEU A 109 -20.23 -1.23 8.42
CA LEU A 109 -20.42 -1.10 6.97
C LEU A 109 -20.27 -2.47 6.28
N ARG A 110 -19.24 -3.24 6.63
CA ARG A 110 -19.04 -4.60 6.10
C ARG A 110 -20.26 -5.48 6.33
N ARG A 111 -20.79 -5.53 7.56
CA ARG A 111 -21.97 -6.35 7.90
C ARG A 111 -23.20 -5.97 7.07
N LEU A 112 -23.40 -4.69 6.79
CA LEU A 112 -24.51 -4.22 5.96
C LEU A 112 -24.33 -4.68 4.50
N VAL A 113 -23.15 -4.44 3.94
CA VAL A 113 -22.86 -4.64 2.52
C VAL A 113 -22.70 -6.12 2.17
N SER A 114 -22.10 -6.94 3.03
CA SER A 114 -21.80 -8.36 2.74
C SER A 114 -23.04 -9.20 2.41
N ARG A 115 -24.24 -8.78 2.83
CA ARG A 115 -25.50 -9.48 2.51
C ARG A 115 -25.85 -9.48 1.02
N ALA A 116 -25.27 -8.58 0.24
CA ALA A 116 -25.49 -8.50 -1.21
C ALA A 116 -24.48 -9.31 -2.05
N PHE A 117 -23.49 -9.93 -1.40
CA PHE A 117 -22.37 -10.63 -2.06
C PHE A 117 -22.31 -12.13 -1.70
N THR A 118 -23.45 -12.72 -1.38
CA THR A 118 -23.61 -14.16 -1.09
C THR A 118 -24.10 -14.92 -2.31
#